data_AF-A0A0N4TGX3-F1
#
_entry.id   AF-A0A0N4TGX3-F1
#
_cell.length_a   1.000
_cell.length_b   1.000
_cell.length_c   1.000
_cell.angle_alpha   90.00
_cell.angle_beta   90.00
_cell.angle_gamma   90.00
#
_symmetry.space_group_name_H-M   'P 1'
#
loop_
_entity.id
_entity.type
_entity.pdbx_description
1 polymer ?
#
loop_
_entity_poly.entity_id
_entity_poly.type
_entity_poly.pdbx_seq_one_letter_code
_entity_poly.pdbx_strand_id
1 'polypeptide(L)'
;SFLECLRVVRRLLGWKYAILLQILIWKLQNNDIPLKSNREMVQILSALNGSNDINIGYPNADRVPNGAPWTFRALTLFNDEKQNDDRKLRIAKGSTSASLSYAFVEFVVDLLNLTILLDKFDRLSYGVDEMLFPSLNSEDSLG
;
A
#
# COMPACT_ATOMS: atom_id res chain seq x y z
N SER A 1 2.82 -6.22 -9.82
CA SER A 1 3.29 -5.09 -10.65
C SER A 1 3.87 -3.96 -9.79
N PHE A 2 3.10 -3.31 -8.92
CA PHE A 2 3.57 -2.17 -8.10
C PHE A 2 4.71 -2.50 -7.11
N LEU A 3 4.66 -3.64 -6.40
CA LEU A 3 5.69 -4.00 -5.43
C LEU A 3 7.07 -4.22 -6.06
N GLU A 4 7.13 -4.77 -7.28
CA GLU A 4 8.40 -4.90 -8.01
C GLU A 4 8.97 -3.54 -8.39
N CYS A 5 8.12 -2.58 -8.79
CA CYS A 5 8.56 -1.21 -9.04
C CYS A 5 9.08 -0.55 -7.76
N LEU A 6 8.39 -0.73 -6.63
CA LEU A 6 8.86 -0.21 -5.34
C LEU A 6 10.20 -0.83 -4.92
N ARG A 7 10.43 -2.13 -5.15
CA ARG A 7 11.73 -2.78 -4.94
C ARG A 7 12.85 -2.18 -5.78
N VAL A 8 12.56 -1.79 -7.02
CA VAL A 8 13.54 -1.12 -7.90
C VAL A 8 13.81 0.30 -7.41
N VAL A 9 12.76 1.08 -7.13
CA VAL A 9 12.88 2.47 -6.65
C VAL A 9 13.62 2.51 -5.30
N ARG A 10 13.38 1.54 -4.41
CA ARG A 10 14.07 1.40 -3.12
C ARG A 10 15.60 1.32 -3.23
N ARG A 11 16.12 0.81 -4.36
CA ARG A 11 17.56 0.72 -4.64
C ARG A 11 18.17 2.04 -5.16
N LEU A 12 17.34 2.99 -5.57
CA LEU A 12 17.79 4.32 -5.99
C LEU A 12 18.09 5.18 -4.76
N LEU A 13 19.08 6.06 -4.87
CA LEU A 13 19.50 6.96 -3.79
C LEU A 13 18.85 8.35 -3.94
N GLY A 14 18.50 8.96 -2.81
CA GLY A 14 18.14 10.39 -2.74
C GLY A 14 16.67 10.76 -3.02
N TRP A 15 15.78 9.78 -3.22
CA TRP A 15 14.34 10.05 -3.35
C TRP A 15 13.66 10.11 -1.97
N LYS A 16 12.55 10.85 -1.86
CA LYS A 16 11.80 11.05 -0.60
C LYS A 16 10.39 10.48 -0.61
N TYR A 17 9.77 10.47 -1.78
CA TYR A 17 8.39 10.04 -1.99
C TYR A 17 8.28 9.23 -3.28
N ALA A 18 7.47 8.18 -3.26
CA ALA A 18 7.07 7.41 -4.42
C ALA A 18 5.58 7.68 -4.69
N ILE A 19 5.26 8.16 -5.90
CA ILE A 19 3.88 8.45 -6.31
C ILE A 19 3.42 7.29 -7.19
N LEU A 20 2.37 6.61 -6.74
CA LEU A 20 1.67 5.59 -7.50
C LEU A 20 0.54 6.26 -8.28
N LEU A 21 0.54 6.05 -9.59
CA LEU A 21 -0.44 6.55 -10.54
C LEU A 21 -1.28 5.36 -11.04
N GLN A 22 -2.59 5.53 -11.21
CA GLN A 22 -3.47 4.40 -11.48
C GLN A 22 -3.41 3.99 -12.94
N ILE A 23 -3.16 2.70 -13.18
CA ILE A 23 -3.17 2.08 -14.50
C ILE A 23 -4.22 0.98 -14.50
N LEU A 24 -5.46 1.31 -14.88
CA LEU A 24 -6.45 0.29 -15.22
C LEU A 24 -6.20 -0.18 -16.65
N ILE A 25 -5.52 -1.33 -16.72
CA ILE A 25 -5.17 -2.07 -17.93
C ILE A 25 -6.47 -2.52 -18.61
N TRP A 26 -6.93 -1.76 -19.61
CA TRP A 26 -7.66 -2.22 -20.81
C TRP A 26 -7.89 -1.10 -21.84
N LYS A 27 -7.44 0.12 -21.57
CA LYS A 27 -7.28 1.14 -22.61
C LYS A 27 -5.88 1.71 -22.53
N LEU A 28 -5.16 1.63 -23.64
CA LEU A 28 -4.07 2.53 -24.00
C LEU A 28 -4.38 3.93 -23.47
N GLN A 29 -3.71 4.40 -22.41
CA GLN A 29 -3.29 5.79 -22.19
C GLN A 29 -2.83 6.05 -20.75
N ASN A 30 -1.63 6.65 -20.68
CA ASN A 30 -1.04 7.40 -19.58
C ASN A 30 -1.91 8.63 -19.23
N ASN A 31 -3.09 8.41 -18.64
CA ASN A 31 -4.11 9.45 -18.45
C ASN A 31 -3.91 10.33 -17.20
N ASP A 32 -2.94 10.00 -16.35
CA ASP A 32 -2.60 10.85 -15.21
C ASP A 32 -1.67 11.98 -15.68
N ILE A 33 -2.26 13.16 -15.88
CA ILE A 33 -1.54 14.39 -16.22
C ILE A 33 -1.30 15.19 -14.94
N PRO A 34 -0.05 15.55 -14.60
CA PRO A 34 0.21 16.38 -13.43
C PRO A 34 -0.44 17.76 -13.61
N LEU A 35 -1.39 18.08 -12.74
CA LEU A 35 -2.05 19.39 -12.71
C LEU A 35 -1.24 20.46 -11.95
N LYS A 36 -0.20 20.02 -11.23
CA LYS A 36 0.68 20.86 -10.43
C LYS A 36 2.08 20.84 -11.01
N SER A 37 2.74 22.00 -10.96
CA SER A 37 4.15 22.09 -11.31
C SER A 37 5.02 21.29 -10.34
N ASN A 38 6.22 20.92 -10.77
CA ASN A 38 7.16 20.22 -9.90
C ASN A 38 7.45 20.99 -8.60
N ARG A 39 7.53 22.32 -8.66
CA ARG A 39 7.74 23.17 -7.48
C ARG A 39 6.59 23.05 -6.48
N GLU A 40 5.34 23.12 -6.96
CA GLU A 40 4.16 22.95 -6.10
C GLU A 40 4.11 21.54 -5.50
N MET A 41 4.42 20.51 -6.29
CA MET A 41 4.50 19.12 -5.79
C MET A 41 5.54 18.98 -4.68
N VAL A 42 6.74 19.54 -4.86
CA VAL A 42 7.78 19.52 -3.82
C VAL A 42 7.31 20.25 -2.56
N GLN A 43 6.59 21.37 -2.69
CA GLN A 43 6.04 22.10 -1.54
C GLN A 43 4.99 21.28 -0.79
N ILE A 44 4.07 20.64 -1.52
CA ILE A 44 3.02 19.78 -0.94
C ILE A 44 3.66 18.59 -0.22
N LEU A 45 4.56 17.85 -0.88
CA LEU A 45 5.23 16.69 -0.29
C LEU A 45 6.13 17.08 0.89
N SER A 46 6.74 18.26 0.85
CA SER A 46 7.51 18.77 1.99
C SER A 46 6.61 19.12 3.18
N ALA A 47 5.38 19.60 2.92
CA ALA A 47 4.40 19.85 3.97
C ALA A 47 3.85 18.55 4.60
N LEU A 48 3.79 17.46 3.84
CA LEU A 48 3.44 16.12 4.37
C LEU A 48 4.49 15.57 5.35
N ASN A 49 5.75 16.03 5.25
CA ASN A 49 6.82 15.78 6.20
C ASN A 49 6.99 14.31 6.66
N GLY A 50 7.02 13.39 5.70
CA GLY A 50 7.14 11.95 5.95
C GLY A 50 5.80 11.22 6.09
N SER A 51 4.68 11.93 6.15
CA SER A 51 3.35 11.33 6.13
C SER A 51 3.01 10.82 4.72
N ASN A 52 2.24 9.74 4.65
CA ASN A 52 1.70 9.22 3.40
C ASN A 52 0.39 9.94 3.04
N ASP A 53 0.13 10.11 1.74
CA ASP A 53 -1.16 10.58 1.22
C ASP A 53 -1.84 9.41 0.52
N ILE A 54 -2.81 8.80 1.21
CA ILE A 54 -3.52 7.61 0.77
C ILE A 54 -5.01 7.82 1.05
N ASN A 55 -5.83 7.55 0.05
CA ASN A 55 -7.27 7.52 0.27
C ASN A 55 -7.65 6.27 1.07
N ILE A 56 -8.31 6.46 2.22
CA ILE A 56 -8.75 5.37 3.10
C ILE A 56 -10.26 5.52 3.33
N GLY A 57 -10.98 4.43 3.15
CA GLY A 57 -12.40 4.29 3.38
C GLY A 57 -12.75 2.92 3.93
N TYR A 58 -14.02 2.77 4.33
CA TYR A 58 -14.53 1.50 4.84
C TYR A 58 -14.52 0.44 3.74
N PRO A 59 -14.12 -0.80 4.06
CA PRO A 59 -14.20 -1.89 3.11
C PRO A 59 -15.67 -2.21 2.79
N ASN A 60 -15.90 -2.65 1.56
CA ASN A 60 -17.18 -3.21 1.17
C ASN A 60 -17.36 -4.56 1.89
N ALA A 61 -18.35 -4.65 2.78
CA ALA A 61 -18.56 -5.81 3.64
C ALA A 61 -18.80 -7.13 2.87
N ASP A 62 -19.31 -7.04 1.64
CA ASP A 62 -19.49 -8.14 0.69
C ASP A 62 -18.18 -8.68 0.10
N ARG A 63 -17.07 -7.94 0.25
CA ARG A 63 -15.78 -8.24 -0.40
C ARG A 63 -14.67 -8.63 0.58
N VAL A 64 -14.88 -8.44 1.87
CA VAL A 64 -13.99 -8.95 2.91
C VAL A 64 -14.53 -10.30 3.33
N PRO A 65 -13.82 -11.42 3.07
CA PRO A 65 -14.32 -12.74 3.39
C PRO A 65 -14.51 -12.89 4.90
N ASN A 66 -15.76 -13.14 5.29
CA ASN A 66 -16.13 -13.44 6.67
C ASN A 66 -15.48 -14.77 7.11
N GLY A 67 -14.64 -14.73 8.14
CA GLY A 67 -14.11 -15.93 8.80
C GLY A 67 -12.67 -16.32 8.44
N ALA A 68 -11.97 -15.61 7.55
CA ALA A 68 -10.54 -15.85 7.35
C ALA A 68 -9.73 -15.24 8.51
N PRO A 69 -8.74 -15.96 9.08
CA PRO A 69 -7.85 -15.36 10.07
C PRO A 69 -6.94 -14.35 9.37
N TRP A 70 -7.21 -13.07 9.60
CA TRP A 70 -6.38 -11.93 9.17
C TRP A 70 -5.38 -11.53 10.26
N THR A 71 -4.96 -12.48 11.11
CA THR A 71 -3.97 -12.19 12.14
C THR A 71 -2.57 -12.09 11.56
N PHE A 72 -1.69 -11.31 12.19
CA PHE A 72 -0.31 -11.16 11.74
C PHE A 72 0.41 -12.52 11.67
N ARG A 73 0.15 -13.40 12.63
CA ARG A 73 0.58 -14.81 12.63
C ARG A 73 0.04 -15.61 11.45
N ALA A 74 -1.24 -15.52 11.14
CA ALA A 74 -1.84 -16.27 10.03
C ALA A 74 -1.39 -15.78 8.66
N LEU A 75 -0.96 -14.53 8.57
CA LEU A 75 -0.44 -13.90 7.36
C LEU A 75 1.08 -14.02 7.24
N THR A 76 1.78 -14.44 8.31
CA THR A 76 3.24 -14.29 8.45
C THR A 76 3.68 -12.92 7.94
N LEU A 77 3.01 -11.87 8.41
CA LEU A 77 3.03 -10.56 7.78
C LEU A 77 4.41 -9.89 7.81
N PHE A 78 5.19 -10.14 8.85
CA PHE A 78 6.55 -9.63 9.01
C PHE A 78 7.59 -10.69 8.63
N ASN A 79 8.71 -10.24 8.06
CA ASN A 79 9.90 -11.08 7.82
C ASN A 79 10.49 -11.60 9.14
N ASP A 80 10.37 -10.84 10.23
CA ASP A 80 10.75 -11.26 11.57
C ASP A 80 9.59 -11.99 12.26
N GLU A 81 9.77 -13.30 12.51
CA GLU A 81 8.76 -14.15 13.13
C GLU A 81 8.32 -13.67 14.52
N LYS A 82 9.16 -12.92 15.25
CA LYS A 82 8.83 -12.42 16.59
C LYS A 82 7.73 -11.36 16.57
N GLN A 83 7.52 -10.70 15.43
CA GLN A 83 6.52 -9.64 15.26
C GLN A 83 5.16 -10.21 14.80
N ASN A 84 5.11 -11.49 14.43
CA ASN A 84 3.91 -12.17 13.96
C ASN A 84 3.09 -12.73 15.14
N ASP A 85 2.21 -11.89 15.68
CA ASP A 85 1.33 -12.20 16.81
C ASP A 85 -0.16 -12.32 16.41
N ASP A 86 -1.04 -12.35 17.41
CA ASP A 86 -2.48 -12.55 17.21
C ASP A 86 -3.26 -11.25 16.94
N ARG A 87 -2.58 -10.11 16.74
CA ARG A 87 -3.22 -8.87 16.27
C ARG A 87 -3.79 -9.08 14.89
N LYS A 88 -4.95 -8.46 14.63
CA LYS A 88 -5.70 -8.61 13.39
C LYS A 88 -5.47 -7.41 12.50
N LEU A 89 -5.05 -7.66 11.27
CA LEU A 89 -5.02 -6.64 10.22
C LEU A 89 -6.46 -6.28 9.83
N ARG A 90 -6.83 -5.02 10.00
CA ARG A 90 -8.12 -4.50 9.54
C ARG A 90 -8.02 -4.19 8.05
N ILE A 91 -8.84 -4.86 7.26
CA ILE A 91 -8.89 -4.58 5.81
C ILE A 91 -9.61 -3.26 5.59
N ALA A 92 -8.95 -2.34 4.90
CA ALA A 92 -9.52 -1.08 4.44
C ALA A 92 -9.54 -1.05 2.92
N LYS A 93 -10.35 -0.13 2.36
CA LYS A 93 -10.43 0.10 0.92
C LYS A 93 -10.07 1.54 0.63
N GLY A 94 -9.46 1.81 -0.51
CA GLY A 94 -9.08 3.15 -0.91
C GLY A 94 -8.97 3.30 -2.42
N SER A 95 -8.17 4.28 -2.82
CA SER A 95 -7.70 4.40 -4.19
C SER A 95 -6.38 3.67 -4.33
N THR A 96 -6.11 3.18 -5.53
CA THR A 96 -4.80 2.68 -5.95
C THR A 96 -3.76 3.79 -6.11
N SER A 97 -4.20 5.04 -6.31
CA SER A 97 -3.32 6.20 -6.35
C SER A 97 -2.92 6.60 -4.94
N ALA A 98 -1.61 6.72 -4.70
CA ALA A 98 -1.06 7.00 -3.39
C ALA A 98 0.29 7.71 -3.50
N SER A 99 0.57 8.64 -2.58
CA SER A 99 1.91 9.18 -2.38
C SER A 99 2.51 8.57 -1.12
N LEU A 100 3.48 7.68 -1.31
CA LEU A 100 4.12 6.92 -0.25
C LEU A 100 5.43 7.59 0.15
N SER A 101 5.64 7.80 1.44
CA SER A 101 6.91 8.25 1.98
C SER A 101 7.99 7.18 1.84
N TYR A 102 9.25 7.60 1.84
CA TYR A 102 10.39 6.68 1.84
C TYR A 102 10.30 5.66 2.98
N ALA A 103 10.00 6.10 4.20
CA ALA A 103 9.92 5.25 5.38
C ALA A 103 8.83 4.17 5.24
N PHE A 104 7.67 4.54 4.68
CA PHE A 104 6.60 3.57 4.44
C PHE A 104 6.96 2.56 3.35
N VAL A 105 7.64 2.98 2.29
CA VAL A 105 8.10 2.03 1.26
C VAL A 105 9.18 1.10 1.81
N GLU A 106 10.10 1.60 2.62
CA GLU A 106 11.08 0.77 3.34
C GLU A 106 10.38 -0.25 4.24
N PHE A 107 9.37 0.17 5.00
CA PHE A 107 8.54 -0.73 5.79
C PHE A 107 7.90 -1.83 4.95
N VAL A 108 7.21 -1.46 3.86
CA VAL A 108 6.49 -2.40 3.00
C VAL A 108 7.44 -3.37 2.27
N VAL A 109 8.61 -2.90 1.84
CA VAL A 109 9.52 -3.69 1.00
C VAL A 109 10.51 -4.51 1.84
N ASP A 110 11.03 -3.95 2.93
CA ASP A 110 12.14 -4.54 3.68
C ASP A 110 11.64 -5.29 4.93
N LEU A 111 10.58 -4.81 5.60
CA LEU A 111 10.07 -5.43 6.84
C LEU A 111 8.94 -6.43 6.62
N LEU A 112 8.09 -6.22 5.62
CA LEU A 112 6.91 -7.06 5.41
C LEU A 112 7.14 -8.22 4.43
N ASN A 113 6.49 -9.34 4.72
CA ASN A 113 6.28 -10.46 3.81
C ASN A 113 4.82 -10.47 3.35
N LEU A 114 4.57 -9.89 2.18
CA LEU A 114 3.22 -9.75 1.64
C LEU A 114 2.74 -10.99 0.86
N THR A 115 3.53 -12.07 0.76
CA THR A 115 3.20 -13.20 -0.12
C THR A 115 1.87 -13.86 0.22
N ILE A 116 1.62 -14.15 1.51
CA ILE A 116 0.37 -14.78 1.96
C ILE A 116 -0.79 -13.78 1.88
N LEU A 117 -0.54 -12.51 2.19
CA LEU A 117 -1.56 -11.46 2.09
C LEU A 117 -2.04 -11.28 0.65
N LEU A 118 -1.11 -11.22 -0.30
CA LEU A 118 -1.39 -11.09 -1.73
C LEU A 118 -2.10 -12.34 -2.28
N ASP A 119 -1.67 -13.55 -1.91
CA ASP A 119 -2.36 -14.78 -2.34
C ASP A 119 -3.82 -14.82 -1.85
N LYS A 120 -4.10 -14.35 -0.63
CA LYS A 120 -5.47 -14.23 -0.13
C LYS A 120 -6.27 -13.20 -0.92
N PHE A 121 -5.65 -12.08 -1.23
CA PHE A 121 -6.23 -10.99 -2.00
C PHE A 121 -6.51 -11.39 -3.45
N ASP A 122 -5.61 -12.11 -4.12
CA ASP A 122 -5.78 -12.60 -5.50
C ASP A 122 -6.94 -13.59 -5.65
N ARG A 123 -7.36 -14.24 -4.55
CA ARG A 123 -8.54 -15.11 -4.52
C ARG A 123 -9.85 -14.35 -4.38
N LEU A 124 -9.81 -13.05 -4.11
CA LEU A 124 -10.99 -12.19 -4.10
C LEU A 124 -11.32 -11.76 -5.52
N SER A 125 -12.62 -11.66 -5.81
CA SER A 125 -13.10 -11.50 -7.18
C SER A 125 -12.92 -10.09 -7.77
N TYR A 126 -12.82 -9.03 -6.96
CA TYR A 126 -12.84 -7.66 -7.49
C TYR A 126 -12.30 -6.57 -6.55
N GLY A 127 -11.53 -5.62 -7.10
CA GLY A 127 -11.11 -4.37 -6.45
C GLY A 127 -10.05 -4.57 -5.36
N VAL A 128 -9.15 -5.52 -5.60
CA VAL A 128 -8.13 -6.03 -4.68
C VAL A 128 -6.91 -5.11 -4.62
N ASP A 129 -6.55 -4.52 -5.77
CA ASP A 129 -5.51 -3.53 -5.94
C ASP A 129 -5.75 -2.26 -5.11
N GLU A 130 -7.02 -1.99 -4.77
CA GLU A 130 -7.48 -0.88 -3.93
C GLU A 130 -7.45 -1.17 -2.42
N MET A 131 -7.00 -2.35 -1.98
CA MET A 131 -7.09 -2.75 -0.57
C MET A 131 -5.74 -2.80 0.16
N LEU A 132 -4.63 -3.05 -0.56
CA LEU A 132 -3.33 -3.30 0.08
C LEU A 132 -2.80 -2.10 0.87
N PHE A 133 -2.49 -0.99 0.21
CA PHE A 133 -1.89 0.17 0.87
C PHE A 133 -2.83 0.84 1.89
N PRO A 134 -4.15 0.98 1.62
CA PRO A 134 -5.08 1.49 2.62
C PRO A 134 -5.13 0.62 3.89
N SER A 135 -5.12 -0.71 3.75
CA SER A 135 -5.10 -1.62 4.92
C SER A 135 -3.81 -1.48 5.73
N LEU A 136 -2.65 -1.41 5.06
CA LEU A 136 -1.37 -1.25 5.75
C LEU A 136 -1.22 0.14 6.40
N ASN A 137 -1.74 1.19 5.77
CA ASN A 137 -1.61 2.56 6.29
C ASN A 137 -2.65 2.92 7.36
N SER A 138 -3.74 2.16 7.47
CA SER A 138 -4.78 2.39 8.48
C SER A 138 -4.59 1.55 9.75
N GLU A 139 -3.64 0.62 9.75
CA GLU A 139 -3.39 -0.27 10.87
C GLU A 139 -2.31 0.30 11.79
N ASP A 140 -2.74 1.04 12.82
CA ASP A 140 -1.85 1.63 13.84
C ASP A 140 -1.00 0.57 14.56
N SER A 141 -1.44 -0.69 14.56
CA SER A 141 -0.68 -1.80 15.14
C SER A 141 0.63 -2.11 14.39
N LEU A 142 0.82 -1.60 13.18
CA LEU A 142 2.01 -1.88 12.38
C LEU A 142 3.23 -1.03 12.76
N GLY A 143 3.05 0.02 13.58
CA GLY A 143 4.13 0.86 14.12
C GLY A 143 4.10 2.29 13.60
#